data_AF-A0A534L761-F1
#
_entry.id   AF-A0A534L761-F1
#
_cell.length_a   1.000
_cell.length_b   1.000
_cell.length_c   1.000
_cell.angle_alpha   90.00
_cell.angle_beta   90.00
_cell.angle_gamma   90.00
#
_symmetry.space_group_name_H-M   'P 1'
#
loop_
_entity.id
_entity.type
_entity.pdbx_description
1 polymer ?
#
loop_
_entity_poly.entity_id
_entity_poly.type
_entity_poly.pdbx_seq_one_letter_code
_entity_poly.pdbx_strand_id
1 'polypeptide(L)'
;MKPQRERLVTELTTALVTVPRAAIVRWRAAMGLMGLGLGTSGVGLAWDFYVHEIVRDVGEVESIFATPHLVIFAGLGITALGFLLSIIAVRFGGQRPVNPA
;
A
#
# COMPACT_ATOMS: atom_id res chain seq x y z
N MET A 1 -34.14 -17.50 -6.53
CA MET A 1 -33.02 -16.53 -6.50
C MET A 1 -32.98 -15.63 -5.24
N LYS A 2 -34.09 -15.38 -4.52
CA LYS A 2 -34.10 -14.58 -3.27
C LYS A 2 -33.16 -15.01 -2.12
N PRO A 3 -33.00 -16.31 -1.78
CA PRO A 3 -32.28 -16.69 -0.55
C PRO A 3 -30.75 -16.44 -0.62
N GLN A 4 -30.15 -16.49 -1.81
CA GLN A 4 -28.73 -16.16 -1.98
C GLN A 4 -28.45 -14.67 -1.77
N ARG A 5 -29.40 -13.80 -2.17
CA ARG A 5 -29.27 -12.35 -2.01
C ARG A 5 -29.34 -11.95 -0.55
N GLU A 6 -30.29 -12.52 0.20
CA GLU A 6 -30.45 -12.27 1.64
C GLU A 6 -29.22 -12.72 2.42
N ARG A 7 -28.70 -13.91 2.11
CA ARG A 7 -27.46 -14.42 2.72
C ARG A 7 -26.26 -13.51 2.47
N LEU A 8 -26.08 -13.06 1.23
CA LEU A 8 -24.99 -12.15 0.86
C LEU A 8 -25.10 -10.80 1.59
N VAL A 9 -26.30 -10.26 1.70
CA VAL A 9 -26.56 -9.00 2.43
C VAL A 9 -26.24 -9.18 3.92
N THR A 10 -26.66 -10.28 4.54
CA THR A 10 -26.35 -10.56 5.95
C THR A 10 -24.84 -10.71 6.15
N GLU A 11 -24.14 -11.49 5.32
CA GLU A 11 -22.69 -11.68 5.41
C GLU A 11 -21.91 -10.36 5.26
N LEU A 12 -22.29 -9.53 4.28
CA LEU A 12 -21.69 -8.20 4.08
C LEU A 12 -21.94 -7.27 5.27
N THR A 13 -23.17 -7.25 5.79
CA THR A 13 -23.54 -6.38 6.92
C THR A 13 -22.81 -6.80 8.18
N THR A 14 -22.75 -8.10 8.46
CA THR A 14 -21.99 -8.64 9.60
C THR A 14 -20.50 -8.36 9.45
N ALA A 15 -19.91 -8.56 8.28
CA ALA A 15 -18.51 -8.21 8.03
C ALA A 15 -18.25 -6.73 8.31
N LEU A 16 -19.09 -5.82 7.80
CA LEU A 16 -18.96 -4.37 8.01
C LEU A 16 -19.05 -3.95 9.47
N VAL A 17 -19.95 -4.57 10.24
CA VAL A 17 -20.17 -4.23 11.66
C VAL A 17 -19.11 -4.87 12.58
N THR A 18 -18.50 -5.98 12.16
CA THR A 18 -17.58 -6.76 13.00
C THR A 18 -16.09 -6.48 12.76
N VAL A 19 -15.71 -5.72 11.72
CA VAL A 19 -14.30 -5.37 11.52
C VAL A 19 -13.78 -4.59 12.74
N PRO A 20 -12.73 -5.09 13.44
CA PRO A 20 -12.17 -4.37 14.58
C PRO A 20 -11.63 -3.02 14.11
N ARG A 21 -11.93 -1.93 14.83
CA ARG A 21 -11.36 -0.59 14.54
C ARG A 21 -9.83 -0.63 14.41
N ALA A 22 -9.17 -1.47 15.20
CA ALA A 22 -7.72 -1.70 15.11
C ALA A 22 -7.27 -2.30 13.77
N ALA A 23 -8.08 -3.15 13.11
CA ALA A 23 -7.79 -3.64 11.77
C ALA A 23 -7.89 -2.51 10.73
N ILE A 24 -8.91 -1.66 10.83
CA ILE A 24 -9.07 -0.49 9.95
C ILE A 24 -7.89 0.48 10.12
N VAL A 25 -7.49 0.80 11.36
CA VAL A 25 -6.36 1.70 11.62
C VAL A 25 -5.06 1.14 11.03
N ARG A 26 -4.78 -0.16 11.23
CA ARG A 26 -3.59 -0.82 10.64
C ARG A 26 -3.62 -0.80 9.12
N TRP A 27 -4.77 -1.08 8.51
CA TRP A 27 -4.94 -1.01 7.06
C TRP A 27 -4.69 0.41 6.53
N ARG A 28 -5.27 1.43 7.17
CA ARG A 28 -5.04 2.85 6.79
C ARG A 28 -3.57 3.24 6.91
N ALA A 29 -2.89 2.80 7.97
CA ALA A 29 -1.46 3.06 8.15
C ALA A 29 -0.63 2.40 7.03
N ALA A 30 -0.94 1.16 6.66
CA ALA A 30 -0.29 0.45 5.57
C ALA A 30 -0.52 1.13 4.20
N MET A 31 -1.74 1.63 3.95
CA MET A 31 -2.05 2.43 2.76
C MET A 31 -1.32 3.77 2.76
N GLY A 32 -1.21 4.43 3.92
CA GLY A 32 -0.40 5.64 4.08
C GLY A 32 1.08 5.39 3.74
N LEU A 33 1.64 4.28 4.21
CA LEU A 33 3.00 3.87 3.88
C LEU A 33 3.17 3.61 2.37
N MET A 34 2.21 2.92 1.76
CA MET A 34 2.20 2.68 0.32
C MET A 34 2.24 4.00 -0.47
N GLY A 35 1.39 4.95 -0.09
CA GLY A 35 1.32 6.28 -0.71
C GLY A 35 2.59 7.10 -0.50
N LEU A 36 3.19 7.04 0.69
CA LEU A 36 4.49 7.67 0.96
C LEU A 36 5.58 7.14 0.03
N GLY A 37 5.69 5.81 -0.11
CA GLY A 37 6.66 5.21 -1.05
C GLY A 37 6.44 5.66 -2.49
N LEU A 38 5.17 5.78 -2.91
CA LEU A 38 4.84 6.20 -4.28
C LEU A 38 5.25 7.65 -4.50
N GLY A 39 4.98 8.52 -3.52
CA GLY A 39 5.43 9.90 -3.53
C GLY A 39 6.96 10.02 -3.58
N THR A 40 7.68 9.26 -2.76
CA THR A 40 9.15 9.21 -2.78
C THR A 40 9.68 8.78 -4.14
N SER A 41 9.11 7.73 -4.73
CA SER A 41 9.49 7.29 -6.08
C SER A 41 9.21 8.36 -7.12
N GLY A 42 8.09 9.08 -7.01
CA GLY A 42 7.74 10.19 -7.89
C GLY A 42 8.75 11.34 -7.81
N VAL A 43 9.22 11.68 -6.61
CA VAL A 43 10.30 12.68 -6.42
C VAL A 43 11.59 12.21 -7.08
N GLY A 44 11.96 10.94 -6.92
CA GLY A 44 13.13 10.36 -7.58
C GLY A 44 13.04 10.43 -9.10
N LEU A 45 11.87 10.10 -9.68
CA LEU A 45 11.62 10.20 -11.12
C LEU A 45 11.67 11.64 -11.64
N ALA A 46 11.08 12.58 -10.89
CA ALA A 46 11.11 13.99 -11.27
C ALA A 46 12.54 14.56 -11.23
N TRP A 47 13.34 14.14 -10.25
CA TRP A 47 14.76 14.50 -10.19
C TRP A 47 15.53 13.88 -11.36
N ASP A 48 15.38 12.57 -11.60
CA ASP A 48 16.04 11.89 -12.71
C ASP A 48 15.75 12.57 -14.06
N PHE A 49 14.47 12.86 -14.32
CA PHE A 49 14.05 13.62 -15.51
C PHE A 49 14.69 15.01 -15.56
N TYR A 50 14.74 15.73 -14.45
CA TYR A 50 15.35 17.05 -14.43
C TYR A 50 16.84 17.00 -14.83
N VAL A 51 17.60 16.02 -14.34
CA VAL A 51 19.02 15.92 -14.67
C VAL A 51 19.21 15.52 -16.13
N HIS A 52 18.48 14.51 -16.62
CA HIS A 52 18.61 14.05 -18.00
C HIS A 52 18.16 15.10 -19.03
N GLU A 53 17.02 15.77 -18.78
CA GLU A 53 16.36 16.54 -19.85
C GLU A 53 16.61 18.04 -19.74
N ILE A 54 16.76 18.55 -18.51
CA ILE A 54 16.95 19.98 -18.27
C ILE A 54 18.43 20.31 -18.12
N VAL A 55 19.12 19.64 -17.20
CA VAL A 55 20.55 19.88 -16.96
C VAL A 55 21.40 19.28 -18.08
N ARG A 56 20.94 18.15 -18.66
CA ARG A 56 21.66 17.36 -19.67
C ARG A 56 23.03 16.89 -19.18
N ASP A 57 23.12 16.64 -17.87
CA ASP A 57 24.33 16.11 -17.25
C ASP A 57 24.27 14.59 -17.20
N VAL A 58 24.58 13.99 -18.36
CA VAL A 58 24.59 12.53 -18.54
C VAL A 58 25.79 11.86 -17.83
N GLY A 59 26.80 12.60 -17.37
CA GLY A 59 27.98 12.00 -16.75
C GLY A 59 27.72 11.38 -15.37
N GLU A 60 26.85 12.00 -14.57
CA GLU A 60 26.64 11.60 -13.17
C GLU A 60 25.48 10.61 -12.95
N VAL A 61 24.58 10.42 -13.92
CA VAL A 61 23.27 9.76 -13.69
C VAL A 61 23.03 8.48 -14.52
N GLU A 62 23.93 8.12 -15.44
CA GLU A 62 23.79 6.91 -16.28
C GLU A 62 23.82 5.58 -15.50
N SER A 63 24.25 5.59 -14.24
CA SER A 63 24.32 4.40 -13.39
C SER A 63 23.00 4.13 -12.67
N ILE A 64 22.56 2.87 -12.61
CA ILE A 64 21.44 2.43 -11.77
C ILE A 64 21.62 2.74 -10.27
N PHE A 65 22.86 3.02 -9.84
CA PHE A 65 23.19 3.39 -8.47
C PHE A 65 23.32 4.90 -8.26
N ALA A 66 23.02 5.71 -9.28
CA ALA A 66 22.94 7.15 -9.13
C ALA A 66 21.87 7.55 -8.10
N THR A 67 22.10 8.67 -7.42
CA THR A 67 21.23 9.13 -6.33
C THR A 67 19.74 9.19 -6.71
N PRO A 68 19.33 9.69 -7.89
CA PRO A 68 17.92 9.69 -8.29
C PRO A 68 17.33 8.27 -8.33
N HIS A 69 18.05 7.31 -8.91
CA HIS A 69 17.64 5.90 -8.97
C HIS A 69 17.50 5.27 -7.58
N LEU A 70 18.41 5.56 -6.65
CA LEU A 70 18.30 5.06 -5.29
C LEU A 70 17.03 5.58 -4.59
N VAL A 71 16.65 6.83 -4.83
CA VAL A 71 15.38 7.40 -4.32
C VAL A 71 14.17 6.71 -4.96
N ILE A 72 14.22 6.46 -6.28
CA ILE A 72 13.17 5.71 -6.99
C ILE A 72 12.99 4.32 -6.39
N PHE A 73 14.08 3.55 -6.30
CA PHE A 73 14.02 2.16 -5.81
C PHE A 73 13.64 2.08 -4.34
N ALA A 74 14.11 2.99 -3.50
CA ALA A 74 13.68 3.07 -2.11
C ALA A 74 12.17 3.35 -2.00
N GLY A 75 11.67 4.30 -2.80
CA GLY A 75 10.24 4.60 -2.89
C GLY A 75 9.41 3.38 -3.29
N LEU A 76 9.80 2.69 -4.37
CA LEU A 76 9.14 1.45 -4.82
C LEU A 76 9.16 0.35 -3.76
N GLY A 77 10.28 0.17 -3.05
CA GLY A 77 10.38 -0.78 -1.94
C GLY A 77 9.40 -0.45 -0.80
N ILE A 78 9.28 0.82 -0.42
CA ILE A 78 8.32 1.28 0.59
C ILE A 78 6.88 1.07 0.10
N THR A 79 6.60 1.36 -1.16
CA THR A 79 5.28 1.10 -1.78
C THR A 79 4.90 -0.36 -1.70
N ALA A 80 5.81 -1.26 -2.10
CA ALA A 80 5.59 -2.70 -2.05
C ALA A 80 5.35 -3.18 -0.61
N LEU A 81 6.13 -2.68 0.36
CA LEU A 81 5.95 -3.00 1.77
C LEU A 81 4.57 -2.54 2.29
N GLY A 82 4.17 -1.30 2.01
CA GLY A 82 2.86 -0.78 2.37
C GLY A 82 1.72 -1.59 1.77
N PHE A 83 1.85 -1.99 0.50
CA PHE A 83 0.89 -2.87 -0.15
C PHE A 83 0.79 -4.25 0.53
N LEU A 84 1.91 -4.92 0.80
CA LEU A 84 1.92 -6.22 1.48
C LEU A 84 1.30 -6.15 2.88
N LEU A 85 1.64 -5.11 3.64
CA LEU A 85 1.08 -4.87 4.97
C LEU A 85 -0.44 -4.61 4.92
N SER A 86 -0.94 -3.98 3.85
CA SER A 86 -2.37 -3.73 3.68
C SER A 86 -3.16 -5.03 3.47
N ILE A 87 -2.60 -5.97 2.71
CA ILE A 87 -3.20 -7.30 2.49
C ILE A 87 -3.23 -8.07 3.81
N ILE A 88 -2.12 -8.04 4.56
CA ILE A 88 -1.99 -8.69 5.87
C ILE A 88 -3.01 -8.11 6.85
N ALA A 89 -3.17 -6.79 6.91
CA ALA A 89 -4.09 -6.13 7.84
C ALA A 89 -5.56 -6.58 7.66
N VAL A 90 -5.94 -6.98 6.44
CA VAL A 90 -7.28 -7.50 6.13
C VAL A 90 -7.46 -8.97 6.55
N ARG A 91 -6.40 -9.79 6.54
CA ARG A 91 -6.51 -11.25 6.76
C ARG A 91 -6.66 -11.72 8.22
N PHE A 92 -6.42 -10.86 9.23
CA PHE A 92 -6.35 -11.29 10.63
C PHE A 92 -7.54 -10.87 11.52
N GLY A 93 -8.67 -10.46 10.95
CA GLY A 93 -9.89 -10.09 11.69
C GLY A 93 -10.93 -11.21 11.88
N GLY A 94 -10.89 -12.27 11.07
CA GLY A 94 -11.97 -13.25 10.95
C GLY A 94 -11.85 -14.54 11.77
N GLN A 95 -10.88 -14.65 12.68
CA GLN A 95 -10.53 -15.94 13.33
C GLN A 95 -10.61 -15.93 14.87
N ARG A 96 -11.24 -14.95 15.51
CA ARG A 96 -11.57 -15.15 16.94
C ARG A 96 -12.77 -16.09 17.02
N PRO A 97 -12.62 -17.30 17.62
CA PRO A 97 -13.78 -18.12 17.92
C PRO A 97 -14.65 -17.34 18.89
N VAL A 98 -15.90 -17.10 18.52
CA VAL A 98 -16.91 -16.69 19.49
C VAL A 98 -17.09 -17.91 20.40
N ASN A 99 -16.52 -17.88 21.59
CA ASN A 99 -16.74 -18.92 22.60
C ASN A 99 -18.21 -18.81 23.04
N PRO A 100 -19.08 -19.79 22.77
CA PRO A 100 -20.42 -19.77 23.31
C PRO A 100 -20.33 -20.10 24.79
N ALA A 101 -20.50 -19.07 25.64
CA ALA A 101 -20.83 -19.25 27.05
C ALA A 101 -22.32 -19.58 27.20
#